data_AF-K7ZAZ7-F1
#
_entry.id   AF-K7ZAZ7-F1
#
_cell.length_a   1.000
_cell.length_b   1.000
_cell.length_c   1.000
_cell.angle_alpha   90.00
_cell.angle_beta   90.00
_cell.angle_gamma   90.00
#
_symmetry.space_group_name_H-M   'P 1'
#
loop_
_entity.id
_entity.type
_entity.pdbx_description
1 polymer ?
#
loop_
_entity_poly.entity_id
_entity_poly.type
_entity_poly.pdbx_seq_one_letter_code
_entity_poly.pdbx_strand_id
1 'polypeptide(L)'
;MKTIIFTLILGIFLQATAFAQSEGTLEQRIADLQARMEQAQSTDEMLALSDELIALTDEYIARHPVKPAPVIPNEVRTVKADKFGASRHTLDVWGSYRKIIIRCVEGQVVFENTPRVIAQSEERVTMNYIYKMRAGETVEFDLGHYTFDRHFGQRYSETLDVRSLILDISSPNIIGSRGRLEIEFVR
;
A
#
# COMPACT_ATOMS: atom_id res chain seq x y z
N MET A 1 -24.19 -54.05 2.07
CA MET A 1 -23.21 -53.03 1.60
C MET A 1 -23.78 -51.91 0.73
N LYS A 2 -25.06 -51.89 0.31
CA LYS A 2 -25.62 -50.80 -0.51
C LYS A 2 -26.24 -49.64 0.30
N THR A 3 -26.61 -49.85 1.56
CA THR A 3 -27.34 -48.86 2.39
C THR A 3 -26.45 -47.78 3.01
N ILE A 4 -25.17 -48.08 3.27
CA ILE A 4 -24.22 -47.16 3.93
C ILE A 4 -23.70 -46.10 2.96
N ILE A 5 -23.56 -46.44 1.68
CA ILE A 5 -23.08 -45.52 0.64
C ILE A 5 -24.16 -44.45 0.34
N PHE A 6 -25.44 -44.81 0.37
CA PHE A 6 -26.54 -43.88 0.12
C PHE A 6 -26.71 -42.84 1.23
N THR A 7 -26.44 -43.19 2.50
CA THR A 7 -26.51 -42.27 3.63
C THR A 7 -25.36 -41.27 3.65
N LEU A 8 -24.16 -41.70 3.25
CA LEU A 8 -22.99 -40.83 3.13
C LEU A 8 -23.13 -39.80 2.00
N ILE A 9 -23.66 -40.23 0.84
CA ILE A 9 -23.89 -39.32 -0.30
C ILE A 9 -25.02 -38.33 0.00
N LEU A 10 -26.10 -38.77 0.66
CA LEU A 10 -27.21 -37.89 1.04
C LEU A 10 -26.78 -36.84 2.09
N GLY A 11 -25.93 -37.22 3.05
CA GLY A 11 -25.40 -36.31 4.07
C GLY A 11 -24.48 -35.21 3.50
N ILE A 12 -23.64 -35.55 2.52
CA ILE A 12 -22.76 -34.58 1.83
C ILE A 12 -23.59 -33.65 0.94
N PHE A 13 -24.63 -34.16 0.27
CA PHE A 13 -25.53 -33.35 -0.54
C PHE A 13 -26.35 -32.36 0.31
N LEU A 14 -26.87 -32.80 1.47
CA LEU A 14 -27.58 -31.95 2.43
C LEU A 14 -26.68 -30.85 3.01
N GLN A 15 -25.41 -31.16 3.31
CA GLN A 15 -24.44 -30.16 3.75
C GLN A 15 -24.10 -29.14 2.64
N ALA A 16 -23.85 -29.60 1.40
CA ALA A 16 -23.56 -28.72 0.27
C ALA A 16 -24.75 -27.80 -0.09
N THR A 17 -26.00 -28.29 0.02
CA THR A 17 -27.19 -27.46 -0.17
C THR A 17 -27.44 -26.47 0.97
N ALA A 18 -27.07 -26.81 2.22
CA ALA A 18 -27.19 -25.90 3.35
C ALA A 18 -26.17 -24.75 3.28
N PHE A 19 -24.95 -25.01 2.82
CA PHE A 19 -23.95 -23.97 2.55
C PHE A 19 -24.37 -23.06 1.38
N ALA A 20 -24.84 -23.63 0.26
CA ALA A 20 -25.30 -22.87 -0.89
C ALA A 20 -26.60 -22.07 -0.62
N GLN A 21 -27.52 -22.58 0.21
CA GLN A 21 -28.68 -21.80 0.65
C GLN A 21 -28.28 -20.64 1.56
N SER A 22 -27.28 -20.81 2.44
CA SER A 22 -26.89 -19.75 3.38
C SER A 22 -26.24 -18.54 2.70
N GLU A 23 -25.35 -18.75 1.71
CA GLU A 23 -24.69 -17.66 0.97
C GLU A 23 -25.68 -16.95 0.04
N GLY A 24 -26.50 -17.70 -0.71
CA GLY A 24 -27.55 -17.12 -1.56
C GLY A 24 -28.59 -16.32 -0.78
N THR A 25 -28.88 -16.70 0.47
CA THR A 25 -29.83 -15.96 1.33
C THR A 25 -29.27 -14.67 1.90
N LEU A 26 -27.96 -14.55 2.10
CA LEU A 26 -27.36 -13.36 2.73
C LEU A 26 -27.20 -12.23 1.71
N GLU A 27 -26.71 -12.56 0.52
CA GLU A 27 -26.63 -11.61 -0.61
C GLU A 27 -28.02 -11.15 -1.07
N GLN A 28 -29.01 -12.05 -1.13
CA GLN A 28 -30.40 -11.66 -1.41
C GLN A 28 -30.97 -10.74 -0.33
N ARG A 29 -30.67 -10.99 0.95
CA ARG A 29 -31.15 -10.12 2.05
C ARG A 29 -30.50 -8.75 2.02
N ILE A 30 -29.21 -8.66 1.70
CA ILE A 30 -28.52 -7.37 1.53
C ILE A 30 -29.14 -6.58 0.37
N ALA A 31 -29.38 -7.23 -0.78
CA ALA A 31 -30.00 -6.57 -1.93
C ALA A 31 -31.45 -6.13 -1.64
N ASP A 32 -32.23 -6.93 -0.91
CA ASP A 32 -33.60 -6.59 -0.51
C ASP A 32 -33.61 -5.42 0.50
N LEU A 33 -32.69 -5.40 1.46
CA LEU A 33 -32.54 -4.29 2.40
C LEU A 33 -32.11 -2.99 1.71
N GLN A 34 -31.18 -3.05 0.75
CA GLN A 34 -30.79 -1.88 -0.04
C GLN A 34 -31.97 -1.32 -0.86
N ALA A 35 -32.77 -2.19 -1.49
CA ALA A 35 -33.96 -1.78 -2.22
C ALA A 35 -35.04 -1.16 -1.30
N ARG A 36 -35.16 -1.64 -0.05
CA ARG A 36 -36.10 -1.09 0.95
C ARG A 36 -35.61 0.24 1.52
N MET A 37 -34.29 0.44 1.66
CA MET A 37 -33.71 1.73 2.04
C MET A 37 -33.95 2.81 0.97
N GLU A 38 -33.88 2.47 -0.32
CA GLU A 38 -34.19 3.41 -1.41
C GLU A 38 -35.68 3.84 -1.42
N GLN A 39 -36.57 3.06 -0.82
CA GLN A 39 -38.00 3.32 -0.74
C GLN A 39 -38.45 3.93 0.60
N ALA A 40 -37.56 4.03 1.59
CA ALA A 40 -37.87 4.55 2.91
C ALA A 40 -38.15 6.06 2.85
N GLN A 41 -39.29 6.49 3.41
CA GLN A 41 -39.74 7.89 3.36
C GLN A 41 -39.51 8.65 4.67
N SER A 42 -39.14 7.96 5.76
CA SER A 42 -38.86 8.56 7.06
C SER A 42 -37.44 8.27 7.54
N THR A 43 -36.87 9.22 8.27
CA THR A 43 -35.47 9.15 8.75
C THR A 43 -35.28 8.03 9.78
N ASP A 44 -36.31 7.73 10.56
CA ASP A 44 -36.28 6.67 11.58
C ASP A 44 -36.30 5.27 10.96
N GLU A 45 -37.02 5.08 9.84
CA GLU A 45 -37.01 3.81 9.09
C GLU A 45 -35.67 3.58 8.37
N MET A 46 -35.03 4.63 7.86
CA MET A 46 -33.67 4.52 7.30
C MET A 46 -32.64 4.12 8.36
N LEU A 47 -32.75 4.64 9.58
CA LEU A 47 -31.83 4.30 10.67
C LEU A 47 -31.98 2.84 11.10
N ALA A 48 -33.22 2.36 11.25
CA ALA A 48 -33.47 0.95 11.59
C ALA A 48 -32.96 -0.02 10.50
N LEU A 49 -33.14 0.32 9.22
CA LEU A 49 -32.62 -0.48 8.11
C LEU A 49 -31.08 -0.42 8.01
N SER A 50 -30.48 0.72 8.35
CA SER A 50 -29.03 0.87 8.42
C SER A 50 -28.42 0.00 9.52
N ASP A 51 -29.04 -0.07 10.69
CA ASP A 51 -28.58 -0.91 11.80
C ASP A 51 -28.64 -2.40 11.42
N GLU A 52 -29.70 -2.82 10.73
CA GLU A 52 -29.86 -4.20 10.24
C GLU A 52 -28.83 -4.56 9.15
N LEU A 53 -28.51 -3.61 8.27
CA LEU A 53 -27.48 -3.79 7.23
C LEU A 53 -26.07 -3.84 7.81
N ILE A 54 -25.77 -3.03 8.83
CA ILE A 54 -24.49 -3.09 9.56
C ILE A 54 -24.34 -4.46 10.22
N ALA A 55 -25.36 -4.95 10.92
CA ALA A 55 -25.32 -6.25 11.59
C ALA A 55 -25.06 -7.42 10.61
N LEU A 56 -25.70 -7.39 9.43
CA LEU A 56 -25.46 -8.40 8.38
C LEU A 56 -24.08 -8.27 7.74
N THR A 57 -23.57 -7.04 7.60
CA THR A 57 -22.22 -6.79 7.07
C THR A 57 -21.16 -7.28 8.06
N ASP A 58 -21.36 -7.07 9.36
CA ASP A 58 -20.49 -7.58 10.43
C ASP A 58 -20.47 -9.12 10.45
N GLU A 59 -21.64 -9.76 10.27
CA GLU A 59 -21.73 -11.22 10.16
C GLU A 59 -21.00 -11.75 8.91
N TYR A 60 -21.08 -11.04 7.79
CA TYR A 60 -20.35 -11.38 6.57
C TYR A 60 -18.83 -11.23 6.76
N ILE A 61 -18.36 -10.13 7.35
CA ILE A 61 -16.93 -9.89 7.63
C ILE A 61 -16.38 -10.94 8.60
N ALA A 62 -17.15 -11.32 9.63
CA ALA A 62 -16.74 -12.35 10.58
C ALA A 62 -16.58 -13.74 9.94
N ARG A 63 -17.42 -14.06 8.93
CA ARG A 63 -17.36 -15.33 8.19
C ARG A 63 -16.33 -15.33 7.06
N HIS A 64 -15.99 -14.16 6.54
CA HIS A 64 -14.96 -13.96 5.52
C HIS A 64 -13.81 -13.11 6.07
N PRO A 65 -12.97 -13.65 6.97
CA PRO A 65 -11.80 -12.93 7.44
C PRO A 65 -10.95 -12.57 6.23
N VAL A 66 -10.84 -11.27 5.96
CA VAL A 66 -9.95 -10.73 4.93
C VAL A 66 -8.58 -11.31 5.22
N LYS A 67 -8.07 -12.17 4.33
CA LYS A 67 -6.70 -12.67 4.46
C LYS A 67 -5.82 -11.44 4.61
N PRO A 68 -5.00 -11.33 5.67
CA PRO A 68 -4.09 -10.22 5.78
C PRO A 68 -3.29 -10.18 4.48
N ALA A 69 -3.30 -9.01 3.83
CA ALA A 69 -2.55 -8.82 2.61
C ALA A 69 -1.11 -9.30 2.86
N PRO A 70 -0.49 -10.02 1.91
CA PRO A 70 0.88 -10.48 2.09
C PRO A 70 1.76 -9.27 2.43
N VAL A 71 2.45 -9.33 3.57
CA VAL A 71 3.40 -8.30 3.97
C VAL A 71 4.59 -8.38 3.02
N ILE A 72 4.60 -7.53 2.00
CA ILE A 72 5.73 -7.40 1.09
C ILE A 72 6.82 -6.64 1.85
N PRO A 73 8.04 -7.20 2.02
CA PRO A 73 9.10 -6.51 2.74
C PRO A 73 9.52 -5.23 2.01
N ASN A 74 9.98 -4.25 2.78
CA ASN A 74 10.54 -3.01 2.24
C ASN A 74 11.81 -3.31 1.44
N GLU A 75 12.01 -2.57 0.34
CA GLU A 75 13.21 -2.71 -0.47
C GLU A 75 14.31 -1.82 0.09
N VAL A 76 15.50 -2.37 0.39
CA VAL A 76 16.64 -1.62 0.91
C VAL A 76 17.79 -1.62 -0.09
N ARG A 77 18.33 -0.44 -0.39
CA ARG A 77 19.45 -0.21 -1.30
C ARG A 77 20.57 0.54 -0.59
N THR A 78 21.81 0.30 -0.99
CA THR A 78 22.97 1.00 -0.42
C THR A 78 23.70 1.76 -1.51
N VAL A 79 24.03 3.02 -1.24
CA VAL A 79 24.79 3.89 -2.13
C VAL A 79 26.04 4.36 -1.41
N LYS A 80 27.18 4.32 -2.09
CA LYS A 80 28.45 4.86 -1.59
C LYS A 80 28.75 6.14 -2.35
N ALA A 81 28.91 7.24 -1.62
CA ALA A 81 29.37 8.50 -2.18
C ALA A 81 30.86 8.41 -2.51
N ASP A 82 31.23 8.88 -3.71
CA ASP A 82 32.62 8.85 -4.15
C ASP A 82 33.46 9.96 -3.49
N LYS A 83 34.78 9.73 -3.45
CA LYS A 83 35.75 10.62 -2.79
C LYS A 83 36.04 11.91 -3.57
N PHE A 84 35.64 11.99 -4.85
CA PHE A 84 36.04 13.07 -5.75
C PHE A 84 34.88 13.53 -6.63
N GLY A 85 34.41 14.74 -6.38
CA GLY A 85 33.36 15.38 -7.17
C GLY A 85 31.95 14.81 -6.91
N ALA A 86 30.96 15.50 -7.47
CA ALA A 86 29.58 15.05 -7.48
C ALA A 86 29.45 13.76 -8.32
N SER A 87 29.04 12.66 -7.70
CA SER A 87 28.64 11.44 -8.41
C SER A 87 27.12 11.36 -8.48
N ARG A 88 26.60 11.13 -9.69
CA ARG A 88 25.18 10.82 -9.90
C ARG A 88 24.95 9.34 -9.72
N HIS A 89 24.10 8.98 -8.78
CA HIS A 89 23.62 7.63 -8.57
C HIS A 89 22.16 7.54 -9.00
N THR A 90 21.86 6.60 -9.88
CA THR A 90 20.50 6.23 -10.28
C THR A 90 20.22 4.84 -9.72
N LEU A 91 19.18 4.73 -8.90
CA LEU A 91 18.67 3.47 -8.39
C LEU A 91 17.41 3.12 -9.16
N ASP A 92 17.45 2.03 -9.93
CA ASP A 92 16.28 1.48 -10.59
C ASP A 92 15.47 0.67 -9.59
N VAL A 93 14.23 1.12 -9.35
CA VAL A 93 13.34 0.55 -8.34
C VAL A 93 11.96 0.44 -8.96
N TRP A 94 11.32 -0.71 -8.83
CA TRP A 94 10.02 -0.97 -9.45
C TRP A 94 9.00 -1.31 -8.38
N GLY A 95 8.03 -0.42 -8.16
CA GLY A 95 6.92 -0.68 -7.26
C GLY A 95 6.20 0.58 -6.79
N SER A 96 5.05 0.36 -6.15
CA SER A 96 4.29 1.39 -5.44
C SER A 96 4.85 1.55 -4.04
N TYR A 97 5.26 2.76 -3.69
CA TYR A 97 5.85 3.07 -2.38
C TYR A 97 5.16 4.26 -1.75
N ARG A 98 4.93 4.17 -0.45
CA ARG A 98 4.39 5.26 0.38
C ARG A 98 5.47 6.27 0.75
N LYS A 99 6.68 5.80 1.05
CA LYS A 99 7.78 6.67 1.50
C LYS A 99 9.16 6.15 1.14
N ILE A 100 10.12 7.06 1.11
CA ILE A 100 11.55 6.77 0.97
C ILE A 100 12.25 7.26 2.23
N ILE A 101 13.02 6.38 2.86
CA ILE A 101 13.84 6.70 4.03
C ILE A 101 15.30 6.63 3.61
N ILE A 102 16.03 7.73 3.77
CA ILE A 102 17.46 7.81 3.50
C ILE A 102 18.18 7.88 4.85
N ARG A 103 19.14 6.98 5.08
CA ARG A 103 19.97 6.92 6.28
C ARG A 103 21.42 7.08 5.90
N CYS A 104 22.14 7.98 6.55
CA CYS A 104 23.59 8.03 6.43
C CYS A 104 24.19 7.07 7.45
N VAL A 105 24.73 5.95 6.99
CA VAL A 105 25.23 4.86 7.86
C VAL A 105 26.74 4.95 8.08
N GLU A 106 27.47 5.73 7.28
CA GLU A 106 28.92 5.90 7.42
C GLU A 106 29.36 7.27 6.88
N GLY A 107 30.27 7.93 7.59
CA GLY A 107 30.91 9.17 7.14
C GLY A 107 29.96 10.36 6.97
N GLN A 108 30.34 11.30 6.11
CA GLN A 108 29.49 12.40 5.65
C GLN A 108 29.20 12.29 4.16
N VAL A 109 27.96 12.63 3.79
CA VAL A 109 27.48 12.76 2.41
C VAL A 109 26.93 14.18 2.22
N VAL A 110 27.32 14.83 1.14
CA VAL A 110 26.80 16.13 0.71
C VAL A 110 25.94 15.91 -0.53
N PHE A 111 24.79 16.59 -0.58
CA PHE A 111 23.86 16.52 -1.70
C PHE A 111 24.04 17.77 -2.54
N GLU A 112 24.46 17.57 -3.78
CA GLU A 112 24.72 18.66 -4.74
C GLU A 112 23.42 19.15 -5.36
N ASN A 113 22.45 18.25 -5.50
CA ASN A 113 21.08 18.56 -5.87
C ASN A 113 20.12 17.83 -4.93
N THR A 114 18.91 18.37 -4.83
CA THR A 114 17.81 17.71 -4.14
C THR A 114 17.57 16.30 -4.72
N PRO A 115 17.37 15.28 -3.87
CA PRO A 115 16.92 13.97 -4.31
C PRO A 115 15.67 14.05 -5.18
N ARG A 116 15.61 13.24 -6.24
CA ARG A 116 14.50 13.23 -7.20
C ARG A 116 14.01 11.82 -7.45
N VAL A 117 12.69 11.67 -7.47
CA VAL A 117 12.02 10.43 -7.84
C VAL A 117 11.43 10.58 -9.24
N ILE A 118 11.64 9.56 -10.08
CA ILE A 118 10.96 9.41 -11.35
C ILE A 118 9.85 8.39 -11.16
N ALA A 119 8.60 8.83 -11.33
CA ALA A 119 7.44 7.96 -11.30
C ALA A 119 7.32 7.15 -12.61
N GLN A 120 6.56 6.05 -12.60
CA GLN A 120 6.24 5.29 -13.82
C GLN A 120 5.46 6.12 -14.84
N SER A 121 4.67 7.09 -14.38
CA SER A 121 3.99 8.08 -15.22
C SER A 121 4.95 9.08 -15.88
N GLU A 122 6.26 8.94 -15.68
CA GLU A 122 7.32 9.90 -16.04
C GLU A 122 7.25 11.24 -15.30
N GLU A 123 6.34 11.37 -14.33
CA GLU A 123 6.28 12.53 -13.45
C GLU A 123 7.53 12.58 -12.56
N ARG A 124 8.13 13.78 -12.48
CA ARG A 124 9.28 14.04 -11.62
C ARG A 124 8.81 14.61 -10.30
N VAL A 125 8.94 13.84 -9.24
CA VAL A 125 8.65 14.29 -7.88
C VAL A 125 9.96 14.72 -7.23
N THR A 126 10.11 16.02 -7.00
CA THR A 126 11.28 16.57 -6.29
C THR A 126 11.01 16.47 -4.79
N MET A 127 11.94 15.86 -4.07
CA MET A 127 11.82 15.64 -2.64
C MET A 127 12.18 16.93 -1.88
N ASN A 128 12.01 16.96 -0.55
CA ASN A 128 12.49 18.10 0.24
C ASN A 128 14.01 18.25 0.13
N TYR A 129 14.49 19.50 0.19
CA TYR A 129 15.92 19.80 0.08
C TYR A 129 16.72 19.18 1.23
N ILE A 130 17.74 18.39 0.88
CA ILE A 130 18.80 17.97 1.79
C ILE A 130 20.09 18.64 1.33
N TYR A 131 20.84 19.25 2.24
CA TYR A 131 22.17 19.78 1.94
C TYR A 131 23.28 18.77 2.27
N LYS A 132 23.20 18.15 3.44
CA LYS A 132 24.21 17.20 3.94
C LYS A 132 23.60 16.21 4.91
N MET A 133 24.20 15.03 5.00
CA MET A 133 23.90 14.02 6.00
C MET A 133 25.18 13.46 6.63
N ARG A 134 25.16 13.24 7.94
CA ARG A 134 26.24 12.64 8.74
C ARG A 134 25.82 11.27 9.25
N ALA A 135 26.80 10.42 9.55
CA ALA A 135 26.55 9.10 10.11
C ALA A 135 25.57 9.15 11.30
N GLY A 136 24.52 8.35 11.24
CA GLY A 136 23.41 8.31 12.19
C GLY A 136 22.20 9.16 11.82
N GLU A 137 22.31 10.09 10.87
CA GLU A 137 21.19 10.93 10.43
C GLU A 137 20.26 10.15 9.49
N THR A 138 18.96 10.37 9.67
CA THR A 138 17.88 9.77 8.89
C THR A 138 16.94 10.86 8.40
N VAL A 139 16.53 10.79 7.14
CA VAL A 139 15.53 11.67 6.53
C VAL A 139 14.46 10.83 5.88
N GLU A 140 13.20 11.17 6.13
CA GLU A 140 12.03 10.51 5.57
C GLU A 140 11.34 11.42 4.57
N PHE A 141 10.79 10.81 3.52
CA PHE A 141 10.06 11.49 2.48
C PHE A 141 8.78 10.75 2.14
N ASP A 142 7.66 11.42 2.37
CA ASP A 142 6.36 10.93 1.93
C ASP A 142 6.22 11.11 0.41
N LEU A 143 5.71 10.07 -0.25
CA LEU A 143 5.43 10.06 -1.69
C LEU A 143 3.93 10.21 -2.01
N GLY A 144 3.12 10.46 -0.99
CA GLY A 144 1.69 10.71 -1.16
C GLY A 144 1.47 11.92 -2.06
N HIS A 145 0.61 11.77 -3.07
CA HIS A 145 0.42 12.78 -4.11
C HIS A 145 -1.03 12.81 -4.58
N TYR A 146 -1.44 13.93 -5.16
CA TYR A 146 -2.76 14.06 -5.78
C TYR A 146 -2.66 13.68 -7.25
N THR A 147 -3.49 12.73 -7.67
CA THR A 147 -3.67 12.36 -9.08
C THR A 147 -4.98 12.96 -9.58
N PHE A 148 -5.02 13.33 -10.86
CA PHE A 148 -6.25 13.81 -11.49
C PHE A 148 -6.91 12.67 -12.26
N ASP A 149 -8.10 12.26 -11.81
CA ASP A 149 -8.98 11.35 -12.54
C ASP A 149 -10.05 12.16 -13.28
N ARG A 150 -10.21 11.90 -14.58
CA ARG A 150 -11.21 12.59 -15.42
C ARG A 150 -12.65 12.34 -14.99
N HIS A 151 -12.93 11.24 -14.28
CA HIS A 151 -14.29 10.87 -13.86
C HIS A 151 -14.60 11.28 -12.43
N PHE A 152 -13.59 11.33 -11.55
CA PHE A 152 -13.78 11.55 -10.10
C PHE A 152 -13.10 12.83 -9.58
N GLY A 153 -12.36 13.56 -10.41
CA GLY A 153 -11.63 14.78 -10.01
C GLY A 153 -10.27 14.48 -9.40
N GLN A 154 -9.79 15.35 -8.50
CA GLN A 154 -8.53 15.11 -7.79
C GLN A 154 -8.71 14.02 -6.73
N ARG A 155 -7.88 12.99 -6.79
CA ARG A 155 -7.83 11.91 -5.81
C ARG A 155 -6.45 11.84 -5.18
N TYR A 156 -6.41 11.84 -3.85
CA TYR A 156 -5.17 11.59 -3.12
C TYR A 156 -4.80 10.11 -3.20
N SER A 157 -3.53 9.84 -3.51
CA SER A 157 -2.91 8.52 -3.43
C SER A 157 -1.86 8.54 -2.33
N GLU A 158 -1.90 7.56 -1.43
CA GLU A 158 -0.90 7.40 -0.38
C GLU A 158 0.43 6.82 -0.90
N THR A 159 0.40 6.19 -2.08
CA THR A 159 1.55 5.54 -2.71
C THR A 159 1.85 6.14 -4.08
N LEU A 160 3.13 6.16 -4.46
CA LEU A 160 3.61 6.53 -5.79
C LEU A 160 4.27 5.33 -6.47
N ASP A 161 3.95 5.10 -7.74
CA ASP A 161 4.63 4.10 -8.56
C ASP A 161 5.99 4.63 -8.97
N VAL A 162 7.04 4.22 -8.26
CA VAL A 162 8.40 4.65 -8.51
C VAL A 162 9.05 3.76 -9.56
N ARG A 163 9.85 4.41 -10.43
CA ARG A 163 10.73 3.76 -11.41
C ARG A 163 12.21 3.95 -11.05
N SER A 164 12.59 5.15 -10.64
CA SER A 164 13.98 5.44 -10.29
C SER A 164 14.10 6.50 -9.20
N LEU A 165 15.11 6.37 -8.35
CA LEU A 165 15.58 7.42 -7.44
C LEU A 165 16.94 7.94 -7.93
N ILE A 166 17.06 9.27 -8.07
CA ILE A 166 18.29 9.95 -8.49
C ILE A 166 18.86 10.72 -7.31
N LEU A 167 20.12 10.45 -7.00
CA LEU A 167 20.91 11.11 -5.96
C LEU A 167 22.18 11.69 -6.58
N ASP A 168 22.35 13.01 -6.51
CA ASP A 168 23.59 13.69 -6.89
C ASP A 168 24.36 13.99 -5.60
N ILE A 169 25.34 13.15 -5.27
CA ILE A 169 26.00 13.18 -3.95
C ILE A 169 27.53 13.19 -4.06
N SER A 170 28.18 13.72 -3.03
CA SER A 170 29.63 13.71 -2.88
C SER A 170 30.01 13.39 -1.43
N SER A 171 31.24 12.94 -1.19
CA SER A 171 31.75 12.73 0.18
C SER A 171 32.94 13.67 0.44
N PRO A 172 32.84 14.60 1.41
CA PRO A 172 33.94 15.50 1.75
C PRO A 172 34.99 14.84 2.66
N ASN A 173 34.88 13.53 2.92
CA ASN A 173 35.77 12.84 3.86
C ASN A 173 37.20 12.73 3.32
N ILE A 174 38.18 13.13 4.12
CA ILE A 174 39.60 12.99 3.82
C ILE A 174 40.02 11.53 4.10
N ILE A 175 40.61 10.89 3.09
CA ILE A 175 41.32 9.60 3.10
C ILE A 175 40.77 8.55 4.10
N GLY A 176 39.79 7.75 3.67
CA GLY A 176 39.52 6.43 4.29
C GLY A 176 38.05 6.10 4.45
N SER A 177 37.24 7.02 4.95
CA SER A 177 35.79 6.84 5.09
C SER A 177 35.07 7.32 3.83
N ARG A 178 34.35 6.44 3.13
CA ARG A 178 33.42 6.87 2.07
C ARG A 178 32.07 7.12 2.74
N GLY A 179 31.42 8.24 2.42
CA GLY A 179 30.03 8.46 2.82
C GLY A 179 29.16 7.30 2.31
N ARG A 180 28.32 6.71 3.15
CA ARG A 180 27.44 5.60 2.76
C ARG A 180 26.01 5.90 3.17
N LEU A 181 25.10 5.80 2.20
CA LEU A 181 23.67 5.91 2.40
C LEU A 181 23.03 4.53 2.31
N GLU A 182 22.07 4.27 3.19
CA GLU A 182 21.09 3.20 3.08
C GLU A 182 19.74 3.83 2.77
N ILE A 183 19.05 3.30 1.77
CA ILE A 183 17.82 3.85 1.22
C ILE A 183 16.78 2.75 1.30
N GLU A 184 15.72 2.99 2.06
CA GLU A 184 14.61 2.07 2.24
C GLU A 184 13.37 2.62 1.51
N PHE A 185 12.78 1.78 0.69
CA PHE A 185 11.53 2.03 -0.02
C PHE A 185 10.41 1.27 0.70
N VAL A 186 9.49 2.02 1.30
CA VAL A 186 8.40 1.48 2.13
C VAL A 186 7.13 1.40 1.31
N ARG A 187 6.51 0.23 1.31
CA ARG A 187 5.27 -0.05 0.57
C ARG A 187 4.02 0.36 1.36
#